data_AF-A0A7D8UYM8-F1
#
_entry.id   AF-A0A7D8UYM8-F1
#
_cell.length_a   1.000
_cell.length_b   1.000
_cell.length_c   1.000
_cell.angle_alpha   90.00
_cell.angle_beta   90.00
_cell.angle_gamma   90.00
#
_symmetry.space_group_name_H-M   'P 1'
#
loop_
_entity.id
_entity.type
_entity.pdbx_description
1 polymer ?
#
loop_
_entity_poly.entity_id
_entity_poly.type
_entity_poly.pdbx_seq_one_letter_code
_entity_poly.pdbx_strand_id
1 'polypeptide(L)' 'MKNNVFKVTAGNKFQAVIVFLRGQLGVKAGDSLFTYINGAFAPTPDDTVGNLYKCFGTDGHLIVNYSNTQAWG' A
#
# COMPACT_ATOMS: atom_id res chain seq x y z
N MET A 1 -1.80 1.05 -14.19
CA MET A 1 -2.86 0.18 -13.61
C MET A 1 -4.20 0.60 -14.22
N LYS A 2 -5.12 -0.32 -14.59
CA LYS A 2 -6.42 0.04 -15.20
C LYS A 2 -7.50 0.43 -14.18
N ASN A 3 -7.47 -0.16 -12.99
CA ASN A 3 -8.29 0.21 -11.84
C ASN A 3 -7.36 0.63 -10.69
N ASN A 4 -7.77 1.63 -9.92
CA ASN A 4 -6.97 2.27 -8.87
C ASN A 4 -7.72 2.36 -7.53
N VAL A 5 -8.91 1.77 -7.45
CA VAL A 5 -9.69 1.63 -6.21
C VAL A 5 -10.00 0.14 -5.98
N PHE A 6 -9.70 -0.35 -4.78
CA PHE A 6 -9.85 -1.77 -4.42
C PHE A 6 -10.46 -1.92 -3.03
N LYS A 7 -11.19 -3.01 -2.81
CA LYS A 7 -11.68 -3.40 -1.48
C LYS A 7 -10.67 -4.32 -0.82
N VAL A 8 -10.36 -4.06 0.45
CA VAL A 8 -9.44 -4.85 1.26
C VAL A 8 -10.06 -5.12 2.62
N THR A 9 -9.84 -6.31 3.17
CA THR A 9 -10.34 -6.67 4.50
C THR A 9 -9.52 -5.94 5.57
N ALA A 10 -10.18 -5.24 6.49
CA ALA A 10 -9.53 -4.42 7.52
C ALA A 10 -8.52 -5.20 8.40
N GLY A 11 -8.78 -6.49 8.65
CA GLY A 11 -7.89 -7.36 9.42
C GLY A 11 -6.64 -7.84 8.67
N ASN A 12 -6.50 -7.57 7.38
CA ASN A 12 -5.29 -7.93 6.66
C ASN A 12 -4.12 -7.02 7.06
N LYS A 13 -2.94 -7.64 7.13
CA LYS A 13 -1.67 -6.92 7.23
C LYS A 13 -1.36 -6.18 5.94
N PHE A 14 -0.63 -5.08 6.03
CA PHE A 14 -0.24 -4.28 4.88
C PHE A 14 0.67 -5.05 3.91
N GLN A 15 1.40 -6.06 4.40
CA GLN A 15 2.13 -7.01 3.56
C GLN A 15 1.25 -7.63 2.47
N ALA A 16 -0.02 -7.92 2.75
CA ALA A 16 -0.95 -8.46 1.75
C ALA A 16 -1.21 -7.45 0.62
N VAL A 17 -1.27 -6.15 0.94
CA VAL A 17 -1.41 -5.06 -0.03
C VAL A 17 -0.15 -4.95 -0.90
N ILE A 18 1.04 -5.09 -0.31
CA ILE A 18 2.31 -5.08 -1.05
C ILE A 18 2.37 -6.24 -2.05
N VAL A 19 2.04 -7.46 -1.61
CA VAL A 19 2.00 -8.65 -2.48
C VAL A 19 0.97 -8.47 -3.61
N PHE A 20 -0.20 -7.95 -3.27
CA PHE A 20 -1.24 -7.65 -4.25
C PHE A 20 -0.75 -6.64 -5.31
N LEU A 21 -0.16 -5.53 -4.90
CA LEU A 21 0.38 -4.51 -5.81
C LEU A 21 1.48 -5.07 -6.70
N ARG A 22 2.40 -5.88 -6.16
CA ARG A 22 3.43 -6.55 -6.95
C ARG A 22 2.83 -7.39 -8.08
N GLY A 23 1.80 -8.17 -7.78
CA GLY A 23 1.09 -8.97 -8.78
C GLY A 23 0.40 -8.12 -9.85
N GLN A 24 -0.27 -7.04 -9.44
CA GLN A 24 -0.95 -6.14 -10.37
C GLN A 24 0.00 -5.32 -11.26
N LEU A 25 1.18 -5.00 -10.75
CA LEU A 25 2.20 -4.21 -11.46
C LEU A 25 3.20 -5.07 -12.23
N GLY A 26 3.19 -6.40 -12.05
CA GLY A 26 4.16 -7.30 -12.66
C GLY A 26 5.59 -7.15 -12.11
N VAL A 27 5.72 -6.67 -10.87
CA VAL A 27 7.03 -6.45 -10.22
C VAL A 27 7.60 -7.78 -9.76
N LYS A 28 8.83 -8.11 -10.18
CA LYS A 28 9.49 -9.38 -9.83
C LYS A 28 9.95 -9.37 -8.37
N ALA A 29 10.16 -10.54 -7.79
CA ALA A 29 10.57 -10.68 -6.39
C ALA A 29 11.89 -9.94 -6.05
N GLY A 30 12.82 -9.85 -7.02
CA GLY A 30 14.08 -9.13 -6.85
C GLY A 30 13.99 -7.63 -7.06
N ASP A 31 12.88 -7.12 -7.59
CA ASP A 31 12.71 -5.71 -7.88
C ASP A 31 12.14 -4.97 -6.66
N SER A 32 12.61 -3.75 -6.44
CA SER A 32 12.14 -2.89 -5.37
C SER A 32 10.73 -2.36 -5.66
N LEU A 33 9.86 -2.41 -4.64
CA LEU A 33 8.57 -1.73 -4.62
C LEU A 33 8.42 -1.05 -3.27
N PHE A 34 8.40 0.28 -3.29
CA PHE A 34 8.15 1.12 -2.14
C PHE A 34 6.68 1.54 -2.13
N THR A 35 6.10 1.59 -0.94
CA THR A 35 4.69 1.96 -0.74
C THR A 35 4.58 2.98 0.36
N TYR A 36 3.70 3.95 0.18
CA TYR A 36 3.52 5.07 1.09
C TYR A 36 2.04 5.32 1.36
N ILE A 37 1.70 5.68 2.59
CA ILE A 37 0.36 6.16 2.93
C ILE A 37 0.31 7.67 2.73
N ASN A 38 -0.68 8.14 1.95
CA ASN A 38 -0.91 9.56 1.64
C ASN A 38 0.35 10.32 1.16
N GLY A 39 1.30 9.64 0.50
CA GLY A 39 2.56 10.24 0.04
C GLY A 39 3.48 10.76 1.15
N ALA A 40 3.31 10.29 2.40
CA ALA A 40 4.02 10.83 3.55
C ALA A 40 5.03 9.85 4.17
N PHE A 41 4.60 8.62 4.47
CA PHE A 41 5.45 7.64 5.16
C PHE A 41 5.19 6.22 4.66
N ALA A 42 6.19 5.35 4.80
CA ALA A 42 6.07 3.93 4.48
C ALA A 42 5.48 3.17 5.69
N PRO A 43 4.33 2.51 5.54
CA PRO A 43 3.74 1.72 6.63
C PRO A 43 4.59 0.47 6.89
N THR A 44 4.52 -0.07 8.10
CA THR A 44 5.17 -1.35 8.39
C THR A 44 4.38 -2.49 7.73
N PRO A 45 5.04 -3.55 7.24
CA PRO A 45 4.34 -4.69 6.66
C PRO A 45 3.35 -5.38 7.61
N ASP A 46 3.57 -5.25 8.92
CA ASP A 46 2.74 -5.83 9.97
C ASP A 46 1.55 -4.95 10.40
N ASP A 47 1.51 -3.68 9.99
CA ASP A 47 0.37 -2.81 10.24
C ASP A 47 -0.90 -3.41 9.61
N THR A 48 -2.02 -3.31 10.31
CA THR A 48 -3.31 -3.71 9.73
C THR A 48 -3.87 -2.59 8.87
N VAL A 49 -4.49 -2.96 7.74
CA VAL A 49 -5.15 -1.99 6.85
C VAL A 49 -6.24 -1.21 7.58
N GLY A 50 -6.96 -1.86 8.51
CA GLY A 50 -7.95 -1.20 9.35
C GLY A 50 -7.37 -0.11 10.25
N ASN A 51 -6.22 -0.36 10.88
CA ASN A 51 -5.55 0.67 11.70
C ASN A 51 -5.06 1.84 10.84
N LEU A 52 -4.43 1.55 9.70
CA LEU A 52 -3.97 2.58 8.78
C LEU A 52 -5.14 3.42 8.24
N TYR A 53 -6.26 2.78 7.89
CA TYR A 53 -7.48 3.46 7.46
C TYR A 53 -8.07 4.34 8.56
N LYS A 54 -8.13 3.85 9.81
CA LYS A 54 -8.66 4.61 10.93
C LYS A 54 -7.83 5.88 11.23
N CYS A 55 -6.51 5.78 11.09
CA CYS A 55 -5.60 6.89 11.42
C CYS A 55 -5.39 7.86 10.24
N PHE A 56 -5.37 7.35 9.00
CA PHE A 56 -4.91 8.11 7.83
C PHE A 56 -5.88 8.04 6.64
N GLY A 57 -7.07 7.46 6.81
CA GLY A 57 -8.08 7.45 5.76
C GLY A 57 -8.58 8.87 5.44
N THR A 58 -8.83 9.13 4.16
CA THR A 58 -9.41 10.37 3.66
C THR A 58 -10.51 10.06 2.65
N ASP A 59 -11.61 10.80 2.69
CA ASP A 59 -12.73 10.65 1.75
C ASP A 59 -13.22 9.20 1.58
N GLY A 60 -13.26 8.45 2.69
CA GLY A 60 -13.68 7.06 2.70
C GLY A 60 -12.66 6.05 2.16
N HIS A 61 -11.44 6.47 1.84
CA HIS A 61 -10.38 5.64 1.26
C HIS A 61 -9.07 5.71 2.07
N LEU A 62 -8.26 4.66 2.00
CA LEU A 62 -6.85 4.72 2.38
C LEU A 62 -6.02 4.90 1.11
N ILE A 63 -5.33 6.04 0.95
CA ILE A 63 -4.53 6.29 -0.24
C ILE A 63 -3.17 5.61 -0.08
N VAL A 64 -2.85 4.73 -1.02
CA VAL A 64 -1.57 4.02 -1.10
C VAL A 64 -0.84 4.46 -2.37
N ASN A 65 0.26 5.18 -2.20
CA ASN A 65 1.17 5.53 -3.27
C ASN A 65 2.24 4.44 -3.42
N TYR A 66 2.74 4.21 -4.63
CA TYR A 66 3.80 3.24 -4.86
C TYR A 66 4.87 3.81 -5.79
N SER A 67 6.11 3.34 -5.64
CA SER A 67 7.26 3.75 -6.44
C SER A 67 8.26 2.60 -6.57
N ASN A 68 9.01 2.57 -7.68
CA ASN A 68 10.15 1.68 -7.88
C ASN A 68 11.45 2.23 -7.25
N THR A 69 11.50 3.53 -6.98
CA THR A 69 12.58 4.21 -6.27
C THR A 69 12.09 4.71 -4.91
N GLN A 70 12.99 4.76 -3.93
CA GLN A 70 12.67 5.32 -2.63
C GLN A 70 12.44 6.83 -2.78
N ALA A 71 11.27 7.31 -2.37
CA ALA A 71 10.86 8.71 -2.48
C ALA A 71 10.92 9.45 -1.13
N TRP A 72 10.61 8.75 -0.05
CA TRP A 72 10.66 9.26 1.32
C TRP A 72 11.33 8.24 2.25
N GLY A 73 12.06 8.74 3.24
CA GLY A 73 12.80 7.98 4.25
C GLY A 73 12.88 8.79 5.54
#